data_AF-A0A177B273-F1
#
_entry.id   AF-A0A177B273-F1
#
_cell.length_a   1.000
_cell.length_b   1.000
_cell.length_c   1.000
_cell.angle_alpha   90.00
_cell.angle_beta   90.00
_cell.angle_gamma   90.00
#
_symmetry.space_group_name_H-M   'P 1'
#
loop_
_entity.id
_entity.type
_entity.pdbx_description
1 polymer ?
#
loop_
_entity_poly.entity_id
_entity_poly.type
_entity_poly.pdbx_seq_one_letter_code
_entity_poly.pdbx_strand_id
1 'polypeptide(L)'
;MEDVEMQPIFIYESCIVVKMAAFSNSICDHIKTWISTFAQNLYKETIAKQNNIMDTMNKMNEYLDMWPQTISDLKNILTNIHEIREMSMKTEFRMLAIIENYRILDFIQKQIRYKQRQFLNCGQI
;
A
#
# COMPACT_ATOMS: atom_id res chain seq x y z
N MET A 1 -0.61 -15.20 11.32
CA MET A 1 -0.02 -16.48 10.82
C MET A 1 0.32 -17.40 11.97
N GLU A 2 0.84 -16.87 13.10
CA GLU A 2 1.08 -17.66 14.32
C GLU A 2 -0.15 -18.49 14.75
N ASP A 3 -1.36 -17.93 14.72
CA ASP A 3 -2.57 -18.66 15.13
C ASP A 3 -2.94 -19.87 14.25
N VAL A 4 -2.54 -19.87 12.97
CA VAL A 4 -2.79 -20.99 12.04
C VAL A 4 -1.69 -22.05 12.17
N GLU A 5 -0.47 -21.60 12.48
CA GLU A 5 0.70 -22.46 12.76
C GLU A 5 0.58 -23.16 14.12
N MET A 6 -0.21 -22.62 15.06
CA MET A 6 -0.53 -23.24 16.36
C MET A 6 -1.72 -24.22 16.33
N GLN A 7 -2.32 -24.48 15.16
CA GLN A 7 -3.42 -25.44 15.03
C GLN A 7 -2.92 -26.88 15.25
N PRO A 8 -3.64 -27.71 16.02
CA PRO A 8 -3.25 -29.09 16.25
C PRO A 8 -3.26 -29.88 14.94
N ILE A 9 -2.15 -30.59 14.64
CA ILE A 9 -1.97 -31.37 13.40
C ILE A 9 -2.99 -32.53 13.34
N PHE A 10 -3.38 -33.05 14.50
CA PHE A 10 -4.37 -34.09 14.65
C PHE A 10 -5.40 -33.70 15.71
N ILE A 11 -6.67 -33.92 15.40
CA ILE A 11 -7.77 -33.86 16.37
C ILE A 11 -8.30 -35.28 16.53
N TYR A 12 -8.36 -35.73 17.78
CA TYR A 12 -8.87 -37.05 18.15
C TYR A 12 -10.28 -36.86 18.71
N GLU A 13 -11.28 -37.36 17.98
CA GLU A 13 -12.70 -37.26 18.34
C GLU A 13 -13.27 -38.69 18.42
N SER A 14 -13.52 -39.14 19.65
CA SER A 14 -14.02 -40.49 19.95
C SER A 14 -13.18 -41.62 19.31
N CYS A 15 -13.61 -42.16 18.16
CA CYS A 15 -12.93 -43.22 17.40
C CYS A 15 -12.34 -42.76 16.06
N ILE A 16 -12.34 -41.44 15.78
CA ILE A 16 -11.90 -40.86 14.51
C ILE A 16 -10.69 -39.95 14.74
N VAL A 17 -9.69 -40.07 13.86
CA VAL A 17 -8.53 -39.18 13.81
C VAL A 17 -8.67 -38.26 12.61
N VAL A 18 -8.80 -36.97 12.86
CA VAL A 18 -8.87 -35.95 11.80
C VAL A 18 -7.49 -35.32 11.63
N LYS A 19 -6.91 -35.47 10.44
CA LYS A 19 -5.63 -34.84 10.07
C LYS A 19 -5.89 -33.42 9.56
N MET A 20 -5.54 -32.43 10.37
CA MET A 20 -5.79 -31.01 10.07
C MET A 20 -4.70 -30.36 9.20
N ALA A 21 -3.63 -31.10 8.88
CA ALA A 21 -2.53 -30.58 8.06
C ALA A 21 -3.00 -30.00 6.71
N ALA A 22 -3.90 -30.68 6.01
CA ALA A 22 -4.44 -30.20 4.73
C ALA A 22 -5.28 -28.92 4.89
N PHE A 23 -6.03 -28.83 6.00
CA PHE A 23 -6.85 -27.66 6.33
C PHE A 23 -5.99 -26.44 6.68
N SER A 24 -4.98 -26.62 7.55
CA SER A 24 -4.02 -25.56 7.90
C SER A 24 -3.25 -25.07 6.67
N ASN A 25 -2.82 -25.98 5.79
CA ASN A 25 -2.16 -25.60 4.53
C ASN A 25 -3.08 -24.77 3.63
N SER A 26 -4.36 -25.18 3.48
CA SER A 26 -5.33 -24.44 2.69
C SER A 26 -5.56 -23.02 3.24
N ILE A 27 -5.67 -22.87 4.55
CA ILE A 27 -5.77 -21.56 5.21
C ILE A 27 -4.51 -20.73 4.96
N CYS A 28 -3.33 -21.31 5.14
CA CYS A 28 -2.06 -20.63 4.88
C CYS A 28 -1.96 -20.12 3.43
N ASP A 29 -2.35 -20.93 2.45
CA ASP A 29 -2.32 -20.54 1.04
C ASP A 29 -3.37 -19.48 0.71
N HIS A 30 -4.55 -19.54 1.36
CA HIS A 30 -5.54 -18.48 1.26
C HIS A 30 -5.02 -17.16 1.81
N ILE A 31 -4.39 -17.17 2.98
CA ILE A 31 -3.79 -15.98 3.60
C ILE A 31 -2.68 -15.41 2.73
N LYS A 32 -1.78 -16.24 2.17
CA LYS A 32 -0.74 -15.79 1.22
C LYS A 32 -1.36 -15.10 0.01
N THR A 33 -2.41 -15.70 -0.55
CA THR A 33 -3.14 -15.14 -1.69
C THR A 33 -3.77 -13.79 -1.34
N TRP A 34 -4.39 -13.67 -0.17
CA TRP A 34 -4.95 -12.42 0.33
C TRP A 34 -3.90 -11.32 0.50
N ILE A 35 -2.77 -11.64 1.14
CA ILE A 35 -1.67 -10.68 1.33
C ILE A 35 -1.13 -10.21 -0.02
N SER A 36 -0.95 -11.13 -0.98
CA SER A 36 -0.50 -10.79 -2.33
C SER A 36 -1.47 -9.86 -3.04
N THR A 37 -2.77 -10.20 -3.05
CA THR A 37 -3.82 -9.38 -3.68
C THR A 37 -3.94 -8.02 -3.01
N PHE A 38 -3.88 -7.96 -1.69
CA PHE A 38 -3.88 -6.71 -0.93
C PHE A 38 -2.69 -5.82 -1.32
N ALA A 39 -1.47 -6.38 -1.32
CA ALA A 39 -0.27 -5.62 -1.69
C ALA A 39 -0.34 -5.10 -3.14
N GLN A 40 -0.83 -5.90 -4.08
CA GLN A 40 -1.03 -5.48 -5.47
C GLN A 40 -2.05 -4.35 -5.59
N ASN A 41 -3.18 -4.45 -4.89
CA ASN A 41 -4.22 -3.41 -4.91
C ASN A 41 -3.71 -2.11 -4.28
N LEU A 42 -3.07 -2.21 -3.10
CA LEU A 42 -2.47 -1.07 -2.41
C LEU A 42 -1.43 -0.38 -3.29
N TYR A 43 -0.59 -1.14 -3.99
CA TYR A 43 0.41 -0.60 -4.92
C TYR A 43 -0.25 0.15 -6.09
N LYS A 44 -1.24 -0.46 -6.75
CA LYS A 44 -1.99 0.18 -7.85
C LYS A 44 -2.65 1.48 -7.41
N GLU A 45 -3.31 1.47 -6.26
CA GLU A 45 -3.96 2.65 -5.69
C GLU A 45 -2.94 3.74 -5.35
N THR A 46 -1.80 3.37 -4.78
CA THR A 46 -0.75 4.31 -4.38
C THR A 46 -0.13 4.99 -5.60
N ILE A 47 0.13 4.26 -6.68
CA ILE A 47 0.59 4.84 -7.95
C ILE A 47 -0.45 5.80 -8.51
N ALA A 48 -1.73 5.41 -8.53
CA ALA A 48 -2.79 6.27 -9.05
C ALA A 48 -2.86 7.59 -8.25
N LYS A 49 -2.75 7.51 -6.92
CA LYS A 49 -2.69 8.69 -6.03
C LYS A 49 -1.46 9.55 -6.31
N GLN A 50 -0.29 8.96 -6.52
CA GLN A 50 0.94 9.67 -6.84
C GLN A 50 0.85 10.41 -8.18
N ASN A 51 0.37 9.73 -9.22
CA ASN A 51 0.18 10.34 -10.54
C ASN A 51 -0.79 11.52 -10.45
N ASN A 52 -1.90 11.37 -9.72
CA ASN A 52 -2.85 12.45 -9.55
C ASN A 52 -2.25 13.68 -8.83
N ILE A 53 -1.38 13.47 -7.83
CA ILE A 53 -0.66 14.57 -7.19
C ILE A 53 0.30 15.23 -8.17
N MET A 54 1.05 14.44 -8.95
CA MET A 54 1.97 14.96 -9.97
C MET A 54 1.23 15.80 -11.02
N ASP A 55 0.10 15.32 -11.53
CA ASP A 55 -0.74 16.06 -12.47
C ASP A 55 -1.25 17.37 -11.86
N THR A 56 -1.62 17.35 -10.58
CA THR A 56 -2.07 18.54 -9.86
C THR A 56 -0.94 19.56 -9.72
N MET A 57 0.26 19.11 -9.36
CA MET A 57 1.43 19.97 -9.24
C MET A 57 1.86 20.56 -10.58
N ASN A 58 1.85 19.76 -11.65
CA ASN A 58 2.16 20.24 -13.00
C ASN A 58 1.20 21.34 -13.45
N LYS A 59 -0.11 21.16 -13.25
CA LYS A 59 -1.11 22.21 -13.55
C LYS A 59 -0.89 23.49 -12.76
N MET A 60 -0.56 23.37 -11.47
CA MET A 60 -0.23 24.53 -10.64
C MET A 60 1.02 25.24 -11.13
N ASN A 61 2.03 24.49 -11.60
CA ASN A 61 3.24 25.06 -12.14
C ASN A 61 2.99 25.81 -13.46
N GLU A 62 2.17 25.25 -14.35
CA GLU A 62 1.72 25.93 -15.57
C GLU A 62 1.03 27.27 -15.27
N TYR A 63 0.25 27.36 -14.19
CA TYR A 63 -0.38 28.62 -13.77
C TYR A 63 0.62 29.66 -13.25
N LEU A 64 1.75 29.23 -12.69
CA LEU A 64 2.80 30.11 -12.18
C LEU A 64 3.77 30.56 -13.29
N ASP A 65 3.96 29.73 -14.32
CA ASP A 65 4.82 30.04 -15.47
C ASP A 65 4.20 31.08 -16.43
N MET A 66 2.91 31.40 -16.26
CA MET A 66 2.20 32.38 -17.09
C MET A 66 2.67 33.81 -16.78
N TRP A 67 3.19 34.52 -17.79
CA TRP A 67 3.60 35.92 -17.67
C TRP A 67 2.44 36.86 -18.04
N PRO A 68 2.00 37.78 -17.17
CA PRO A 68 0.83 38.61 -17.45
C PRO A 68 1.16 39.67 -18.51
N GLN A 69 0.32 39.74 -19.55
CA GLN A 69 0.39 40.80 -20.57
C GLN A 69 -0.66 41.89 -20.33
N THR A 70 -1.71 41.58 -19.55
CA THR A 70 -2.80 42.50 -19.20
C THR A 70 -3.09 42.50 -17.70
N ILE A 71 -3.82 43.53 -17.23
CA ILE A 71 -4.33 43.61 -15.85
C ILE A 71 -5.27 42.44 -15.54
N SER A 72 -6.03 41.96 -16.53
CA SER A 72 -6.89 40.80 -16.37
C SER A 72 -6.07 39.52 -16.11
N ASP A 73 -4.95 39.35 -16.82
CA ASP A 73 -4.04 38.21 -16.62
C ASP A 73 -3.43 38.25 -15.23
N LEU A 74 -3.03 39.43 -14.76
CA LEU A 74 -2.51 39.60 -13.39
C LEU A 74 -3.54 39.20 -12.33
N LYS A 75 -4.82 39.57 -12.51
CA LYS A 75 -5.90 39.16 -11.61
C LYS A 75 -6.07 37.64 -11.60
N ASN A 76 -6.00 37.00 -12.76
CA ASN A 76 -6.10 35.55 -12.88
C ASN A 76 -4.92 34.84 -12.18
N ILE A 77 -3.69 35.31 -12.38
CA ILE A 77 -2.49 34.77 -11.71
C ILE A 77 -2.63 34.89 -10.19
N LEU A 78 -3.06 36.04 -9.68
CA LEU A 78 -3.25 36.24 -8.23
C LEU A 78 -4.34 35.31 -7.66
N THR A 79 -5.39 35.03 -8.44
CA THR A 79 -6.44 34.07 -8.06
C THR A 79 -5.86 32.65 -8.02
N ASN A 80 -5.11 32.25 -9.04
CA ASN A 80 -4.45 30.94 -9.09
C ASN A 80 -3.44 30.76 -7.95
N ILE A 81 -2.66 31.79 -7.59
CA ILE A 81 -1.74 31.75 -6.43
C ILE A 81 -2.52 31.50 -5.13
N HIS A 82 -3.68 32.12 -4.96
CA HIS A 82 -4.52 31.89 -3.79
C HIS A 82 -5.03 30.44 -3.73
N GLU A 83 -5.49 29.90 -4.86
CA GLU A 83 -5.93 28.51 -4.97
C GLU A 83 -4.79 27.52 -4.69
N ILE A 84 -3.59 27.77 -5.23
CA ILE A 84 -2.38 26.96 -4.96
C ILE A 84 -2.09 26.93 -3.47
N ARG A 85 -2.17 28.09 -2.79
CA ARG A 85 -1.94 28.18 -1.35
C ARG A 85 -2.95 27.34 -0.56
N GLU A 86 -4.23 27.37 -0.94
CA GLU A 86 -5.26 26.55 -0.27
C GLU A 86 -5.02 25.05 -0.48
N MET A 87 -4.62 24.68 -1.70
CA MET A 87 -4.41 23.27 -2.07
C MET A 87 -3.08 22.70 -1.57
N SER A 88 -2.11 23.54 -1.24
CA SER A 88 -0.78 23.11 -0.78
C SER A 88 -0.87 22.23 0.48
N MET A 89 -1.64 22.66 1.49
CA MET A 89 -1.85 21.88 2.73
C MET A 89 -2.55 20.55 2.46
N LYS A 90 -3.60 20.54 1.63
CA LYS A 90 -4.31 19.30 1.24
C LYS A 90 -3.39 18.34 0.50
N THR A 91 -2.49 18.86 -0.34
CA THR A 91 -1.54 18.05 -1.12
C THR A 91 -0.48 17.42 -0.23
N GLU A 92 0.02 18.15 0.77
CA GLU A 92 0.97 17.62 1.75
C GLU A 92 0.41 16.41 2.52
N PHE A 93 -0.82 16.50 3.03
CA PHE A 93 -1.47 15.36 3.70
C PHE A 93 -1.60 14.14 2.77
N ARG A 94 -1.91 14.38 1.50
CA ARG A 94 -2.03 13.29 0.51
C ARG A 94 -0.67 12.65 0.21
N MET A 95 0.41 13.44 0.16
CA MET A 95 1.78 12.92 0.02
C MET A 95 2.19 12.05 1.22
N LEU A 96 1.88 12.49 2.44
CA LEU A 96 2.16 11.70 3.65
C LEU A 96 1.45 10.35 3.61
N ALA A 97 0.19 10.31 3.17
CA ALA A 97 -0.56 9.06 3.01
C ALA A 97 0.10 8.11 1.98
N ILE A 98 0.63 8.65 0.87
CA ILE A 98 1.36 7.86 -0.14
C ILE A 98 2.65 7.28 0.45
N ILE A 99 3.41 8.09 1.19
CA ILE A 99 4.64 7.64 1.86
C ILE A 99 4.32 6.50 2.83
N GLU A 100 3.23 6.61 3.59
CA GLU A 100 2.83 5.56 4.52
C GLU A 100 2.41 4.27 3.81
N ASN A 101 1.69 4.37 2.68
CA ASN A 101 1.38 3.20 1.86
C ASN A 101 2.64 2.48 1.38
N TYR A 102 3.68 3.21 0.96
CA TYR A 102 4.96 2.61 0.58
C TYR A 102 5.67 1.94 1.75
N ARG A 103 5.59 2.49 2.96
CA ARG A 103 6.11 1.85 4.18
C ARG A 103 5.41 0.53 4.48
N ILE A 104 4.08 0.49 4.33
CA ILE A 104 3.30 -0.74 4.50
C ILE A 104 3.72 -1.80 3.46
N LEU A 105 3.88 -1.40 2.19
CA LEU A 105 4.33 -2.32 1.14
C LEU A 105 5.74 -2.88 1.42
N ASP A 106 6.68 -2.03 1.84
CA ASP A 106 8.02 -2.47 2.24
C ASP A 106 7.99 -3.40 3.46
N PHE A 107 7.15 -3.09 4.45
CA PHE A 107 6.94 -3.97 5.61
C PHE A 107 6.43 -5.35 5.19
N ILE A 108 5.41 -5.42 4.34
CA ILE A 108 4.88 -6.69 3.82
C ILE A 108 5.98 -7.47 3.08
N GLN A 109 6.75 -6.79 2.22
CA GLN A 109 7.84 -7.43 1.47
C GLN A 109 8.95 -7.96 2.38
N LYS A 110 9.28 -7.26 3.46
CA LYS A 110 10.25 -7.70 4.47
C LYS A 110 9.74 -8.90 5.26
N GLN A 111 8.47 -8.90 5.67
CA GLN A 111 7.86 -10.02 6.39
C GLN A 111 7.84 -11.30 5.55
N ILE A 112 7.47 -11.20 4.26
CA ILE A 112 7.51 -12.35 3.33
C ILE A 112 8.93 -12.90 3.22
N ARG A 113 9.94 -12.03 3.04
CA ARG A 113 11.35 -12.44 2.96
C ARG A 113 11.86 -13.09 4.25
N TYR A 114 11.48 -12.56 5.41
CA TYR A 114 11.85 -13.12 6.70
C TYR A 114 11.30 -14.54 6.86
N LYS A 115 10.01 -14.77 6.58
CA LYS A 115 9.42 -16.11 6.65
C LYS A 115 10.06 -17.09 5.67
N GLN A 116 10.33 -16.68 4.43
CA GLN A 116 11.03 -17.53 3.46
C GLN A 116 12.41 -18.00 3.97
N ARG A 117 13.16 -17.12 4.65
CA ARG A 117 14.44 -17.48 5.27
C ARG A 117 14.28 -18.47 6.44
N GLN A 118 13.25 -18.32 7.27
CA GLN A 118 12.97 -19.28 8.35
C GLN A 118 12.64 -20.67 7.81
N PHE A 119 11.84 -20.78 6.74
CA PHE A 119 11.54 -22.07 6.11
C PHE A 119 12.79 -22.76 5.52
N LEU A 120 13.73 -21.99 4.95
CA LEU A 120 14.99 -22.54 4.43
C LEU A 120 15.92 -23.05 5.53
N ASN A 121 15.92 -22.42 6.70
CA ASN A 121 16.76 -22.82 7.84
C ASN A 121 16.17 -24.01 8.63
N CYS A 122 14.86 -24.22 8.59
CA CYS A 122 14.21 -25.38 9.23
C CYS A 122 14.29 -26.69 8.40
N GLY A 123 14.78 -26.64 7.16
CA GLY A 123 14.96 -27.82 6.30
C GLY A 123 16.31 -28.54 6.45
N GLN A 124 17.12 -28.20 7.46
CA GLN A 124 18.45 -28.77 7.70
C GLN A 124 18.57 -29.58 9.01
N ILE A 125 17.46 -30.04 9.59
CA ILE A 125 17.43 -30.95 10.75
C ILE A 125 16.61 -32.19 10.42
#